data_AF-A0A8H7ML67-F1
#
_entry.id   AF-A0A8H7ML67-F1
#
_cell.length_a   1.000
_cell.length_b   1.000
_cell.length_c   1.000
_cell.angle_alpha   90.00
_cell.angle_beta   90.00
_cell.angle_gamma   90.00
#
_symmetry.space_group_name_H-M   'P 1'
#
loop_
_entity.id
_entity.type
_entity.pdbx_description
1 polymer ?
#
loop_
_entity_poly.entity_id
_entity_poly.type
_entity_poly.pdbx_seq_one_letter_code
_entity_poly.pdbx_strand_id
1 'polypeptide(L)'
;MHSSLLLGLLTAQHALALDRRLPAGVALTDRVLNLEVGESFMGALTPSSEYLASLRRNAIRKKMKRQNDDVADVTENLLTLGGRVYMANVTLGNRVYALVLDTGSSDMWAAQTNFNCRNGAGATVATSTCGFGPLYNTGVSRSYKPYSPTQAFTVNYTSGEYLKGILATELFGIGDVGAGYAPLQIVNQTIGIVQQGFWDGDGTSSGLMGLAYSRLASGSSAIGYESVIFTLFDQNYYPPVFSLALNRTAVGGLARASGGIMAIGGIPDVNYDASSWTETAIVPVAAGVYTYYSIAIDGFSITAPTGSITTPQNFAAARQSIIVDSGTTLIYLPDRVTDYIASLFSPPAVFNANSQLYFVNCSATAPRVGVTIAGKTYFINTDDLMNRGAGSVGGSAVGGKAGQCVLAIQRSAGGASVLGDSWLKNVLVVFDLGNNKVRVARRD
;
A
#
# COMPACT_ATOMS: atom_id res chain seq x y z
N MET A 1 24.11 39.21 54.88
CA MET A 1 24.19 40.28 53.87
C MET A 1 24.94 39.72 52.67
N HIS A 2 24.23 39.59 51.53
CA HIS A 2 24.66 39.39 50.12
C HIS A 2 25.64 38.23 49.80
N SER A 3 25.49 37.42 48.75
CA SER A 3 24.52 37.35 47.66
C SER A 3 24.56 35.96 47.03
N SER A 4 23.40 35.56 46.51
CA SER A 4 23.05 34.29 45.90
C SER A 4 23.44 34.18 44.40
N LEU A 5 23.22 32.97 43.88
CA LEU A 5 23.00 32.58 42.47
C LEU A 5 24.22 32.32 41.58
N LEU A 6 24.61 31.04 41.50
CA LEU A 6 25.14 30.45 40.28
C LEU A 6 24.66 28.99 40.17
N LEU A 7 23.38 28.80 39.84
CA LEU A 7 22.85 27.52 39.39
C LEU A 7 21.71 27.80 38.40
N GLY A 8 21.95 27.58 37.11
CA GLY A 8 20.92 27.67 36.08
C GLY A 8 21.40 28.30 34.79
N LEU A 9 22.20 27.58 34.00
CA LEU A 9 22.52 27.98 32.62
C LEU A 9 22.81 26.78 31.69
N LEU A 10 22.31 25.58 32.00
CA LEU A 10 22.57 24.37 31.20
C LEU A 10 21.32 23.62 30.71
N THR A 11 20.11 24.18 30.86
CA THR A 11 18.87 23.48 30.42
C THR A 11 18.03 24.23 29.38
N ALA A 12 18.50 25.37 28.83
CA ALA A 12 17.68 26.16 27.89
C ALA A 12 18.04 26.00 26.40
N GLN A 13 19.09 25.25 26.04
CA GLN A 13 19.51 25.10 24.63
C GLN A 13 19.08 23.80 23.93
N HIS A 14 18.44 22.86 24.64
CA HIS A 14 17.89 21.63 24.03
C HIS A 14 16.37 21.68 23.78
N ALA A 15 15.72 22.83 23.95
CA ALA A 15 14.26 22.97 23.84
C ALA A 15 13.79 23.89 22.69
N LEU A 16 14.66 24.31 21.76
CA LEU A 16 14.35 25.31 20.74
C LEU A 16 14.45 24.82 19.27
N ALA A 17 14.32 23.52 19.02
CA ALA A 17 14.34 22.98 17.65
C ALA A 17 13.13 22.11 17.27
N LEU A 18 12.04 22.08 18.06
CA LEU A 18 10.89 21.19 17.79
C LEU A 18 9.54 21.87 17.56
N ASP A 19 9.47 23.22 17.52
CA ASP A 19 8.20 23.94 17.42
C ASP A 19 7.95 24.65 16.08
N ARG A 20 8.63 24.20 15.01
CA ARG A 20 8.14 24.44 13.65
C ARG A 20 7.10 23.38 13.32
N ARG A 21 5.87 23.58 13.79
CA ARG A 21 4.72 22.87 13.22
C ARG A 21 4.69 23.21 11.73
N LEU A 22 4.97 22.21 10.90
CA LEU A 22 4.81 22.34 9.46
C LEU A 22 3.34 22.63 9.15
N PRO A 23 3.00 23.18 7.97
CA PRO A 23 1.62 23.53 7.62
C PRO A 23 0.60 22.38 7.80
N ALA A 24 1.07 21.13 7.83
CA ALA A 24 0.28 19.92 8.11
C ALA A 24 -0.06 19.67 9.59
N GLY A 25 0.48 20.44 10.54
CA GLY A 25 0.34 20.16 11.97
C GLY A 25 1.13 18.93 12.44
N VAL A 26 2.04 18.39 11.62
CA VAL A 26 2.86 17.20 11.89
C VAL A 26 4.33 17.59 11.93
N ALA A 27 5.09 17.07 12.89
CA ALA A 27 6.52 17.34 13.03
C ALA A 27 7.38 16.47 12.10
N LEU A 28 8.58 16.95 11.79
CA LEU A 28 9.63 16.09 11.23
C LEU A 28 9.99 15.01 12.25
N THR A 29 10.32 13.81 11.78
CA THR A 29 10.81 12.71 12.60
C THR A 29 12.02 12.07 11.95
N ASP A 30 13.01 11.71 12.75
CA ASP A 30 14.17 10.91 12.36
C ASP A 30 13.88 9.40 12.44
N ARG A 31 12.69 9.02 12.91
CA ARG A 31 12.25 7.63 13.04
C ARG A 31 11.73 7.12 11.72
N VAL A 32 12.67 6.79 10.85
CA VAL A 32 12.40 6.39 9.48
C VAL A 32 12.77 4.94 9.22
N LEU A 33 12.13 4.38 8.20
CA LEU A 33 12.49 3.13 7.57
C LEU A 33 12.84 3.45 6.13
N ASN A 34 14.07 3.12 5.76
CA ASN A 34 14.46 3.11 4.36
C ASN A 34 13.71 1.99 3.65
N LEU A 35 13.05 2.34 2.55
CA LEU A 35 12.32 1.40 1.73
C LEU A 35 13.22 0.90 0.62
N GLU A 36 13.06 -0.37 0.31
CA GLU A 36 13.54 -0.96 -0.93
C GLU A 36 12.35 -1.21 -1.85
N VAL A 37 12.63 -1.25 -3.14
CA VAL A 37 11.61 -1.55 -4.13
C VAL A 37 12.10 -2.67 -5.03
N GLY A 38 11.22 -3.64 -5.27
CA GLY A 38 11.50 -4.85 -6.03
C GLY A 38 10.39 -5.17 -7.03
N GLU A 39 10.72 -6.02 -7.99
CA GLU A 39 9.77 -6.53 -8.98
C GLU A 39 9.08 -7.79 -8.41
N SER A 40 7.75 -7.79 -8.29
CA SER A 40 7.01 -9.05 -8.15
C SER A 40 7.05 -9.79 -9.49
N PHE A 41 7.26 -11.10 -9.46
CA PHE A 41 7.51 -11.91 -10.65
C PHE A 41 6.28 -12.14 -11.56
N MET A 42 5.11 -11.57 -11.26
CA MET A 42 3.95 -11.62 -12.13
C MET A 42 4.14 -10.80 -13.41
N GLY A 43 4.66 -11.52 -14.38
CA GLY A 43 3.93 -11.68 -15.62
C GLY A 43 2.49 -12.16 -15.37
N ALA A 44 1.59 -11.20 -15.09
CA ALA A 44 0.13 -11.33 -14.95
C ALA A 44 -0.46 -12.70 -15.27
N LEU A 45 -0.84 -13.39 -14.19
CA LEU A 45 -2.09 -14.11 -14.23
C LEU A 45 -3.20 -13.06 -14.38
N THR A 46 -3.92 -13.20 -15.49
CA THR A 46 -5.24 -12.62 -15.63
C THR A 46 -6.10 -13.22 -14.51
N PRO A 47 -7.01 -12.47 -13.87
CA PRO A 47 -7.89 -13.06 -12.89
C PRO A 47 -8.58 -14.25 -13.56
N SER A 48 -8.48 -15.45 -12.97
CA SER A 48 -8.98 -16.65 -13.64
C SER A 48 -10.46 -16.47 -14.01
N SER A 49 -10.90 -17.08 -15.12
CA SER A 49 -12.31 -17.03 -15.53
C SER A 49 -13.25 -17.53 -14.43
N GLU A 50 -12.77 -18.40 -13.53
CA GLU A 50 -13.47 -18.83 -12.31
C GLU A 50 -13.53 -17.75 -11.23
N TYR A 51 -12.47 -16.98 -11.04
CA TYR A 51 -12.44 -15.82 -10.13
C TYR A 51 -13.41 -14.73 -10.63
N LEU A 52 -13.37 -14.38 -11.91
CA LEU A 52 -14.32 -13.44 -12.54
C LEU A 52 -15.77 -13.97 -12.53
N ALA A 53 -15.97 -15.28 -12.71
CA ALA A 53 -17.29 -15.91 -12.58
C ALA A 53 -17.78 -15.92 -11.12
N SER A 54 -16.88 -16.07 -10.14
CA SER A 54 -17.21 -15.98 -8.71
C SER A 54 -17.63 -14.56 -8.34
N LEU A 55 -16.99 -13.54 -8.90
CA LEU A 55 -17.36 -12.14 -8.73
C LEU A 55 -18.73 -11.82 -9.32
N ARG A 56 -19.05 -12.34 -10.53
CA ARG A 56 -20.40 -12.24 -11.10
C ARG A 56 -21.46 -12.93 -10.23
N ARG A 57 -21.16 -14.12 -9.70
CA ARG A 57 -22.07 -14.85 -8.78
C ARG A 57 -22.30 -14.09 -7.47
N ASN A 58 -21.26 -13.47 -6.92
CA ASN A 58 -21.35 -12.69 -5.68
C ASN A 58 -22.08 -11.37 -5.87
N ALA A 59 -21.90 -10.68 -7.01
CA ALA A 59 -22.68 -9.51 -7.38
C ALA A 59 -24.19 -9.84 -7.53
N ILE A 60 -24.51 -11.00 -8.12
CA ILE A 60 -25.89 -11.50 -8.22
C ILE A 60 -26.46 -11.83 -6.83
N ARG A 61 -25.69 -12.48 -5.95
CA ARG A 61 -26.09 -12.76 -4.55
C ARG A 61 -26.32 -11.49 -3.74
N LYS A 62 -25.49 -10.45 -3.91
CA LYS A 62 -25.66 -9.14 -3.23
C LYS A 62 -26.95 -8.44 -3.69
N LYS A 63 -27.38 -8.67 -4.93
CA LYS A 63 -28.68 -8.21 -5.45
C LYS A 63 -29.87 -8.97 -4.84
N MET A 64 -29.68 -10.23 -4.41
CA MET A 64 -30.70 -11.06 -3.75
C MET A 64 -30.76 -10.86 -2.22
N LYS A 65 -29.68 -10.41 -1.57
CA LYS A 65 -29.58 -10.29 -0.10
C LYS A 65 -30.16 -8.99 0.49
N ARG A 66 -30.92 -8.21 -0.30
CA ARG A 66 -31.56 -6.95 0.13
C ARG A 66 -32.78 -7.13 1.05
N GLN A 67 -32.95 -8.32 1.63
CA GLN A 67 -34.06 -8.71 2.52
C GLN A 67 -33.51 -9.61 3.64
N ASN A 68 -32.77 -9.02 4.58
CA ASN A 68 -32.78 -9.35 6.01
C ASN A 68 -31.64 -8.59 6.69
N ASP A 69 -31.99 -7.79 7.69
CA ASP A 69 -31.07 -7.10 8.58
C ASP A 69 -30.39 -8.10 9.52
N ASP A 70 -29.07 -8.23 9.35
CA ASP A 70 -28.08 -8.58 10.37
C ASP A 70 -26.76 -7.94 9.90
N VAL A 71 -26.03 -7.31 10.82
CA VAL A 71 -24.86 -6.45 10.58
C VAL A 71 -24.00 -6.94 9.41
N ALA A 72 -24.01 -6.17 8.32
CA ALA A 72 -23.38 -6.56 7.06
C ALA A 72 -21.87 -6.81 7.24
N ASP A 73 -21.40 -7.91 6.64
CA ASP A 73 -19.98 -8.16 6.42
C ASP A 73 -19.40 -7.00 5.59
N VAL A 74 -18.60 -6.17 6.25
CA VAL A 74 -18.14 -4.89 5.71
C VAL A 74 -17.00 -5.13 4.73
N THR A 75 -17.37 -5.55 3.52
CA THR A 75 -16.45 -5.88 2.43
C THR A 75 -16.58 -4.82 1.33
N GLU A 76 -15.63 -3.88 1.29
CA GLU A 76 -15.32 -3.16 0.05
C GLU A 76 -14.49 -4.10 -0.82
N ASN A 77 -15.00 -4.44 -2.01
CA ASN A 77 -14.29 -5.30 -2.94
C ASN A 77 -13.20 -4.49 -3.62
N LEU A 78 -11.96 -4.70 -3.20
CA LEU A 78 -10.77 -4.23 -3.89
C LEU A 78 -10.55 -5.11 -5.13
N LEU A 79 -10.13 -4.54 -6.26
CA LEU A 79 -9.77 -5.29 -7.47
C LEU A 79 -8.45 -4.74 -7.98
N THR A 80 -7.36 -5.45 -7.71
CA THR A 80 -6.00 -4.99 -8.00
C THR A 80 -5.20 -6.12 -8.63
N LEU A 81 -4.21 -5.75 -9.43
CA LEU A 81 -3.28 -6.66 -10.09
C LEU A 81 -1.89 -6.40 -9.51
N GLY A 82 -1.15 -7.48 -9.27
CA GLY A 82 0.20 -7.44 -8.74
C GLY A 82 1.18 -6.66 -9.63
N GLY A 83 2.34 -6.34 -9.06
CA GLY A 83 3.31 -5.45 -9.69
C GLY A 83 4.50 -5.14 -8.79
N ARG A 84 5.04 -3.93 -8.94
CA ARG A 84 6.10 -3.44 -8.08
C ARG A 84 5.61 -3.34 -6.63
N VAL A 85 6.46 -3.76 -5.69
CA VAL A 85 6.17 -3.70 -4.25
C VAL A 85 7.27 -2.92 -3.52
N TYR A 86 6.87 -2.18 -2.48
CA TYR A 86 7.77 -1.49 -1.58
C TYR A 86 7.92 -2.30 -0.30
N MET A 87 9.16 -2.52 0.11
CA MET A 87 9.51 -3.36 1.24
C MET A 87 10.29 -2.56 2.26
N ALA A 88 10.11 -2.91 3.53
CA ALA A 88 10.96 -2.44 4.61
C ALA A 88 11.65 -3.63 5.27
N ASN A 89 12.92 -3.45 5.62
CA ASN A 89 13.59 -4.39 6.51
C ASN A 89 13.08 -4.19 7.94
N VAL A 90 12.72 -5.29 8.58
CA VAL A 90 12.20 -5.34 9.95
C VAL A 90 12.82 -6.50 10.72
N THR A 91 12.75 -6.46 12.05
CA THR A 91 13.19 -7.57 12.89
C THR A 91 12.01 -8.42 13.32
N LEU A 92 12.11 -9.74 13.17
CA LEU A 92 11.23 -10.73 13.82
C LEU A 92 12.08 -11.58 14.76
N GLY A 93 11.80 -11.48 16.05
CA GLY A 93 12.64 -12.04 17.10
C GLY A 93 14.02 -11.39 17.09
N ASN A 94 15.00 -12.10 16.55
CA ASN A 94 16.40 -11.65 16.45
C ASN A 94 16.95 -11.70 15.01
N ARG A 95 16.08 -11.79 14.00
CA ARG A 95 16.47 -11.87 12.59
C ARG A 95 15.79 -10.80 11.77
N VAL A 96 16.52 -10.30 10.78
CA VAL A 96 16.02 -9.30 9.83
C VAL A 96 15.32 -9.99 8.67
N TYR A 97 14.15 -9.47 8.29
CA TYR A 97 13.37 -9.89 7.13
C TYR A 97 12.88 -8.66 6.37
N ALA A 98 12.74 -8.76 5.05
CA ALA A 98 12.05 -7.76 4.26
C ALA A 98 10.55 -8.10 4.21
N LEU A 99 9.69 -7.15 4.56
CA LEU A 99 8.23 -7.30 4.42
C LEU A 99 7.68 -6.23 3.48
N VAL A 100 6.74 -6.62 2.62
CA VAL A 100 5.97 -5.69 1.77
C VAL A 100 5.12 -4.77 2.64
N LEU A 101 5.14 -3.47 2.35
CA LEU A 101 4.29 -2.48 3.02
C LEU A 101 2.95 -2.37 2.31
N ASP A 102 1.87 -2.62 3.05
CA ASP A 102 0.53 -2.67 2.46
C ASP A 102 -0.47 -1.88 3.30
N THR A 103 -0.82 -0.67 2.86
CA THR A 103 -1.89 0.13 3.48
C THR A 103 -3.31 -0.29 3.04
N GLY A 104 -3.43 -1.30 2.18
CA GLY A 104 -4.67 -1.94 1.74
C GLY A 104 -5.01 -3.23 2.49
N SER A 105 -4.17 -3.71 3.42
CA SER A 105 -4.49 -4.82 4.31
C SER A 105 -3.98 -4.60 5.72
N SER A 106 -4.40 -5.44 6.68
CA SER A 106 -4.12 -5.23 8.12
C SER A 106 -3.35 -6.35 8.78
N ASP A 107 -3.15 -7.46 8.06
CA ASP A 107 -2.42 -8.61 8.57
C ASP A 107 -0.92 -8.45 8.36
N MET A 108 -0.17 -8.72 9.41
CA MET A 108 1.27 -8.92 9.31
C MET A 108 1.56 -10.43 9.30
N TRP A 109 2.31 -10.91 8.32
CA TRP A 109 2.63 -12.33 8.22
C TRP A 109 4.01 -12.60 7.61
N ALA A 110 4.56 -13.77 7.91
CA ALA A 110 5.81 -14.26 7.35
C ALA A 110 5.70 -15.73 6.92
N ALA A 111 6.32 -16.08 5.79
CA ALA A 111 6.35 -17.45 5.28
C ALA A 111 7.35 -18.30 6.04
N GLN A 112 6.88 -19.44 6.58
CA GLN A 112 7.72 -20.28 7.41
C GLN A 112 8.70 -21.14 6.60
N THR A 113 9.73 -21.64 7.26
CA THR A 113 10.53 -22.76 6.75
C THR A 113 9.66 -23.98 6.45
N ASN A 114 9.92 -24.68 5.34
CA ASN A 114 9.09 -25.77 4.82
C ASN A 114 7.71 -25.34 4.29
N PHE A 115 7.58 -24.10 3.82
CA PHE A 115 6.37 -23.61 3.16
C PHE A 115 5.96 -24.51 1.99
N ASN A 116 4.70 -24.95 2.00
CA ASN A 116 4.10 -25.73 0.93
C ASN A 116 3.56 -24.78 -0.16
N CYS A 117 4.41 -24.51 -1.17
CA CYS A 117 4.05 -23.64 -2.28
C CYS A 117 3.07 -24.31 -3.23
N ARG A 118 2.05 -23.55 -3.64
CA ARG A 118 1.06 -23.92 -4.65
C ARG A 118 1.14 -22.94 -5.82
N ASN A 119 0.82 -23.41 -7.03
CA ASN A 119 0.60 -22.52 -8.16
C ASN A 119 -0.84 -21.98 -8.19
N GLY A 120 -1.16 -21.11 -9.14
CA GLY A 120 -2.52 -20.55 -9.31
C GLY A 120 -3.63 -21.58 -9.57
N ALA A 121 -3.29 -22.80 -9.98
CA ALA A 121 -4.23 -23.92 -10.11
C ALA A 121 -4.37 -24.76 -8.82
N GLY A 122 -3.65 -24.39 -7.75
CA GLY A 122 -3.67 -25.08 -6.46
C GLY A 122 -2.78 -26.32 -6.36
N ALA A 123 -2.03 -26.66 -7.41
CA ALA A 123 -1.10 -27.78 -7.40
C ALA A 123 0.17 -27.43 -6.62
N THR A 124 0.68 -28.38 -5.84
CA THR A 124 1.96 -28.23 -5.12
C THR A 124 3.10 -28.11 -6.12
N VAL A 125 3.96 -27.10 -5.91
CA VAL A 125 5.15 -26.83 -6.71
C VAL A 125 6.37 -26.65 -5.80
N ALA A 126 7.55 -26.48 -6.38
CA ALA A 126 8.76 -26.21 -5.60
C ALA A 126 8.57 -24.92 -4.77
N THR A 127 9.05 -24.90 -3.52
CA THR A 127 8.93 -23.71 -2.65
C THR A 127 9.50 -22.45 -3.29
N SER A 128 10.57 -22.57 -4.08
CA SER A 128 11.18 -21.46 -4.83
C SER A 128 10.26 -20.84 -5.87
N THR A 129 9.24 -21.56 -6.36
CA THR A 129 8.25 -21.02 -7.30
C THR A 129 7.41 -19.92 -6.67
N CYS A 130 7.22 -19.93 -5.35
CA CYS A 130 6.51 -18.85 -4.66
C CYS A 130 7.36 -17.60 -4.45
N GLY A 131 8.64 -17.61 -4.82
CA GLY A 131 9.46 -16.39 -4.85
C GLY A 131 9.64 -15.69 -3.50
N PHE A 132 9.59 -16.39 -2.37
CA PHE A 132 9.91 -15.76 -1.08
C PHE A 132 11.41 -15.51 -0.93
N GLY A 133 11.75 -14.47 -0.17
CA GLY A 133 13.07 -14.30 0.42
C GLY A 133 13.35 -15.31 1.55
N PRO A 134 14.25 -14.98 2.49
CA PRO A 134 14.58 -15.86 3.61
C PRO A 134 13.33 -16.27 4.40
N LEU A 135 13.06 -17.57 4.50
CA LEU A 135 11.88 -18.07 5.21
C LEU A 135 12.05 -17.98 6.73
N TYR A 136 10.96 -17.63 7.41
CA TYR A 136 10.91 -17.49 8.85
C TYR A 136 10.98 -18.84 9.57
N ASN A 137 11.95 -19.02 10.46
CA ASN A 137 12.12 -20.27 11.21
C ASN A 137 11.59 -20.13 12.65
N THR A 138 10.42 -20.71 12.89
CA THR A 138 9.74 -20.73 14.20
C THR A 138 10.57 -21.42 15.30
N GLY A 139 11.42 -22.39 14.96
CA GLY A 139 12.24 -23.12 15.92
C GLY A 139 13.50 -22.37 16.38
N VAL A 140 13.86 -21.28 15.70
CA VAL A 140 15.05 -20.48 16.04
C VAL A 140 14.68 -19.25 16.87
N SER A 141 13.49 -18.69 16.67
CA SER A 141 13.02 -17.56 17.46
C SER A 141 12.65 -18.00 18.87
N ARG A 142 13.25 -17.36 19.87
CA ARG A 142 12.92 -17.60 21.30
C ARG A 142 11.68 -16.83 21.75
N SER A 143 11.26 -15.83 20.98
CA SER A 143 10.09 -14.99 21.28
C SER A 143 8.83 -15.43 20.53
N TYR A 144 8.97 -16.31 19.54
CA TYR A 144 7.86 -16.97 18.87
C TYR A 144 6.98 -17.75 19.85
N LYS A 145 5.68 -17.44 19.86
CA LYS A 145 4.70 -18.13 20.69
C LYS A 145 3.38 -18.33 19.92
N PRO A 146 3.06 -19.55 19.47
CA PRO A 146 1.76 -19.83 18.86
C PRO A 146 0.66 -19.70 19.91
N TYR A 147 -0.54 -19.29 19.49
CA TYR A 147 -1.70 -19.27 20.37
C TYR A 147 -2.12 -20.68 20.81
N SER A 148 -2.65 -20.79 22.02
CA SER A 148 -3.25 -22.02 22.58
C SER A 148 -4.65 -21.71 23.12
N PRO A 149 -5.73 -22.28 22.56
CA PRO A 149 -5.75 -23.20 21.42
C PRO A 149 -5.27 -22.53 20.12
N THR A 150 -4.74 -23.34 19.20
CA THR A 150 -4.25 -22.87 17.89
C THR A 150 -5.32 -22.09 17.15
N GLN A 151 -4.95 -20.91 16.67
CA GLN A 151 -5.80 -20.04 15.87
C GLN A 151 -5.37 -20.11 14.41
N ALA A 152 -6.31 -20.37 13.50
CA ALA A 152 -6.03 -20.43 12.08
C ALA A 152 -5.80 -19.02 11.51
N PHE A 153 -4.84 -18.91 10.58
CA PHE A 153 -4.63 -17.72 9.77
C PHE A 153 -4.98 -18.02 8.32
N THR A 154 -5.74 -17.14 7.67
CA THR A 154 -5.99 -17.20 6.23
C THR A 154 -6.13 -15.81 5.68
N VAL A 155 -5.47 -15.54 4.56
CA VAL A 155 -5.56 -14.29 3.80
C VAL A 155 -5.70 -14.60 2.31
N ASN A 156 -6.49 -13.79 1.61
CA ASN A 156 -6.66 -13.85 0.17
C ASN A 156 -6.48 -12.45 -0.39
N TYR A 157 -5.72 -12.34 -1.48
CA TYR A 157 -5.50 -11.09 -2.19
C TYR A 157 -6.30 -11.05 -3.49
N THR A 158 -6.54 -9.85 -3.98
CA THR A 158 -7.41 -9.59 -5.13
C THR A 158 -6.77 -9.96 -6.46
N SER A 159 -5.44 -10.10 -6.47
CA SER A 159 -4.65 -10.67 -7.54
C SER A 159 -4.69 -12.21 -7.58
N GLY A 160 -5.34 -12.86 -6.61
CA GLY A 160 -5.62 -14.30 -6.61
C GLY A 160 -4.70 -15.15 -5.71
N GLU A 161 -3.68 -14.54 -5.11
CA GLU A 161 -2.84 -15.14 -4.09
C GLU A 161 -3.68 -15.49 -2.86
N TYR A 162 -3.34 -16.61 -2.23
CA TYR A 162 -3.98 -17.04 -1.00
C TYR A 162 -2.97 -17.76 -0.13
N LEU A 163 -3.02 -17.47 1.16
CA LEU A 163 -2.09 -18.01 2.14
C LEU A 163 -2.86 -18.54 3.34
N LYS A 164 -2.38 -19.67 3.88
CA LYS A 164 -2.97 -20.33 5.04
C LYS A 164 -1.88 -20.68 6.03
N GLY A 165 -2.22 -20.60 7.31
CA GLY A 165 -1.32 -20.95 8.39
C GLY A 165 -1.96 -20.80 9.75
N ILE A 166 -1.19 -20.31 10.71
CA ILE A 166 -1.64 -20.10 12.09
C ILE A 166 -1.26 -18.70 12.57
N LEU A 167 -1.99 -18.18 13.56
CA LEU A 167 -1.60 -16.98 14.27
C LEU A 167 -0.63 -17.33 15.42
N ALA A 168 0.31 -16.42 15.66
CA ALA A 168 1.25 -16.47 16.77
C ALA A 168 1.56 -15.05 17.26
N THR A 169 2.30 -14.94 18.35
CA THR A 169 2.95 -13.70 18.78
C THR A 169 4.45 -13.79 18.56
N GLU A 170 5.06 -12.65 18.25
CA GLU A 170 6.50 -12.50 18.02
C GLU A 170 6.94 -11.09 18.43
N LEU A 171 8.20 -10.94 18.85
CA LEU A 171 8.81 -9.63 19.01
C LEU A 171 9.10 -9.04 17.62
N PHE A 172 8.36 -8.01 17.26
CA PHE A 172 8.53 -7.24 16.05
C PHE A 172 9.33 -5.97 16.35
N GLY A 173 10.42 -5.78 15.61
CA GLY A 173 11.26 -4.59 15.69
C GLY A 173 11.20 -3.75 14.42
N ILE A 174 11.03 -2.44 14.57
CA ILE A 174 10.98 -1.47 13.48
C ILE A 174 12.13 -0.46 13.55
N GLY A 175 12.64 -0.01 12.40
CA GLY A 175 13.63 1.07 12.27
C GLY A 175 15.06 0.61 11.97
N ASP A 176 15.59 1.03 10.82
CA ASP A 176 16.96 0.81 10.26
C ASP A 176 17.68 -0.54 10.54
N VAL A 177 16.89 -1.57 10.83
CA VAL A 177 17.30 -2.95 11.06
C VAL A 177 17.72 -3.57 9.74
N GLY A 178 19.01 -3.43 9.43
CA GLY A 178 19.59 -3.84 8.14
C GLY A 178 20.88 -3.08 7.81
N ALA A 179 21.06 -1.89 8.38
CA ALA A 179 22.29 -1.10 8.27
C ALA A 179 23.23 -1.26 9.50
N GLY A 180 23.06 -2.33 10.27
CA GLY A 180 23.86 -2.60 11.48
C GLY A 180 23.33 -1.94 12.76
N TYR A 181 22.16 -1.30 12.71
CA TYR A 181 21.51 -0.66 13.86
C TYR A 181 20.49 -1.59 14.54
N ALA A 182 20.26 -1.33 15.83
CA ALA A 182 19.17 -1.96 16.58
C ALA A 182 17.81 -1.36 16.19
N PRO A 183 16.70 -2.10 16.34
CA PRO A 183 15.37 -1.54 16.09
C PRO A 183 15.12 -0.30 16.96
N LEU A 184 14.50 0.73 16.38
CA LEU A 184 14.05 1.94 17.09
C LEU A 184 12.96 1.64 18.12
N GLN A 185 12.12 0.65 17.85
CA GLN A 185 11.10 0.16 18.77
C GLN A 185 10.90 -1.33 18.56
N ILE A 186 10.66 -2.05 19.66
CA ILE A 186 10.28 -3.46 19.65
C ILE A 186 8.93 -3.59 20.37
N VAL A 187 7.98 -4.28 19.74
CA VAL A 187 6.65 -4.58 20.29
C VAL A 187 6.35 -6.07 20.19
N ASN A 188 5.48 -6.58 21.05
CA ASN A 188 4.95 -7.93 20.89
C ASN A 188 3.75 -7.88 19.93
N GLN A 189 3.91 -8.41 18.73
CA GLN A 189 2.92 -8.32 17.66
C GLN A 189 2.33 -9.69 17.35
N THR A 190 1.03 -9.72 17.09
CA THR A 190 0.39 -10.90 16.48
C THR A 190 0.77 -10.96 15.00
N ILE A 191 1.29 -12.11 14.58
CA ILE A 191 1.69 -12.37 13.20
C ILE A 191 1.06 -13.66 12.68
N GLY A 192 0.74 -13.68 11.38
CA GLY A 192 0.45 -14.90 10.65
C GLY A 192 1.75 -15.64 10.31
N ILE A 193 1.84 -16.90 10.69
CA ILE A 193 2.89 -17.81 10.20
C ILE A 193 2.29 -18.60 9.05
N VAL A 194 2.57 -18.19 7.81
CA VAL A 194 1.98 -18.83 6.62
C VAL A 194 2.74 -20.11 6.30
N GLN A 195 1.98 -21.19 6.12
CA GLN A 195 2.48 -22.55 6.02
C GLN A 195 2.29 -23.15 4.63
N GLN A 196 1.28 -22.68 3.91
CA GLN A 196 0.98 -23.10 2.56
C GLN A 196 0.23 -22.01 1.79
N GLY A 197 0.27 -22.09 0.47
CA GLY A 197 -0.53 -21.22 -0.39
C GLY A 197 0.11 -20.91 -1.73
N PHE A 198 -0.59 -20.10 -2.51
CA PHE A 198 -0.06 -19.49 -3.71
C PHE A 198 0.38 -18.07 -3.38
N TRP A 199 1.65 -17.77 -3.65
CA TRP A 199 2.23 -16.45 -3.56
C TRP A 199 3.08 -16.24 -4.81
N ASP A 200 2.90 -15.10 -5.46
CA ASP A 200 3.86 -14.64 -6.45
C ASP A 200 4.80 -13.66 -5.76
N GLY A 201 5.92 -14.18 -5.26
CA GLY A 201 6.89 -13.36 -4.55
C GLY A 201 7.86 -12.63 -5.49
N ASP A 202 8.56 -11.66 -4.93
CA ASP A 202 9.56 -10.81 -5.57
C ASP A 202 11.02 -11.35 -5.41
N GLY A 203 11.17 -12.55 -4.88
CA GLY A 203 12.45 -13.21 -4.57
C GLY A 203 13.17 -12.64 -3.33
N THR A 204 12.58 -11.67 -2.64
CA THR A 204 13.21 -10.84 -1.60
C THR A 204 12.40 -10.77 -0.32
N SER A 205 11.10 -10.48 -0.40
CA SER A 205 10.21 -10.36 0.74
C SER A 205 9.91 -11.72 1.32
N SER A 206 9.92 -11.77 2.65
CA SER A 206 9.58 -12.96 3.44
C SER A 206 8.12 -12.96 3.86
N GLY A 207 7.40 -11.89 3.57
CA GLY A 207 5.99 -11.71 3.83
C GLY A 207 5.55 -10.27 3.69
N LEU A 208 4.51 -9.90 4.42
CA LEU A 208 3.81 -8.63 4.27
C LEU A 208 3.47 -8.04 5.63
N MET A 209 3.49 -6.71 5.69
CA MET A 209 3.17 -5.88 6.84
C MET A 209 1.94 -5.04 6.49
N GLY A 210 0.76 -5.54 6.86
CA GLY A 210 -0.50 -4.83 6.68
C GLY A 210 -0.60 -3.65 7.66
N LEU A 211 -0.83 -2.46 7.11
CA LEU A 211 -0.86 -1.18 7.82
C LEU A 211 -2.24 -0.55 7.88
N ALA A 212 -3.30 -1.17 7.37
CA ALA A 212 -4.67 -0.67 7.46
C ALA A 212 -5.29 -0.88 8.85
N TYR A 213 -6.54 -0.44 9.05
CA TYR A 213 -7.22 -0.60 10.34
C TYR A 213 -7.46 -2.06 10.68
N SER A 214 -7.31 -2.42 11.95
CA SER A 214 -7.35 -3.80 12.45
C SER A 214 -8.60 -4.60 12.08
N ARG A 215 -9.70 -3.92 11.73
CA ARG A 215 -10.95 -4.57 11.33
C ARG A 215 -10.83 -5.54 10.15
N LEU A 216 -9.83 -5.36 9.28
CA LEU A 216 -9.56 -6.27 8.16
C LEU A 216 -8.66 -7.46 8.54
N ALA A 217 -8.03 -7.45 9.72
CA ALA A 217 -7.05 -8.45 10.09
C ALA A 217 -7.71 -9.81 10.42
N SER A 218 -7.13 -10.89 9.89
CA SER A 218 -7.63 -12.26 9.95
C SER A 218 -7.75 -12.77 11.39
N GLY A 219 -8.99 -12.98 11.85
CA GLY A 219 -9.24 -13.45 13.22
C GLY A 219 -9.10 -12.37 14.30
N SER A 220 -8.84 -11.11 13.94
CA SER A 220 -8.75 -9.98 14.90
C SER A 220 -10.00 -9.85 15.78
N SER A 221 -11.19 -10.01 15.22
CA SER A 221 -12.44 -9.97 15.99
C SER A 221 -12.63 -11.15 16.94
N ALA A 222 -11.94 -12.28 16.71
CA ALA A 222 -12.07 -13.47 17.54
C ALA A 222 -11.10 -13.45 18.73
N ILE A 223 -9.88 -12.93 18.54
CA ILE A 223 -8.84 -12.94 19.58
C ILE A 223 -8.39 -11.54 20.04
N GLY A 224 -8.96 -10.47 19.47
CA GLY A 224 -8.78 -9.10 19.94
C GLY A 224 -7.39 -8.52 19.74
N TYR A 225 -6.70 -8.82 18.64
CA TYR A 225 -5.42 -8.19 18.30
C TYR A 225 -5.57 -7.05 17.30
N GLU A 226 -4.61 -6.14 17.33
CA GLU A 226 -4.55 -4.97 16.46
C GLU A 226 -3.51 -5.15 15.33
N SER A 227 -3.74 -4.46 14.20
CA SER A 227 -2.72 -4.29 13.16
C SER A 227 -1.46 -3.66 13.77
N VAL A 228 -0.31 -4.02 13.22
CA VAL A 228 1.01 -3.61 13.73
C VAL A 228 1.13 -2.11 13.92
N ILE A 229 0.51 -1.30 13.07
CA ILE A 229 0.60 0.15 13.18
C ILE A 229 -0.06 0.68 14.46
N PHE A 230 -1.16 0.07 14.90
CA PHE A 230 -1.83 0.43 16.15
C PHE A 230 -1.03 -0.09 17.36
N THR A 231 -0.47 -1.31 17.28
CA THR A 231 0.42 -1.85 18.32
C THR A 231 1.64 -0.95 18.56
N LEU A 232 2.22 -0.38 17.50
CA LEU A 232 3.35 0.55 17.61
C LEU A 232 2.97 1.84 18.37
N PHE A 233 1.76 2.33 18.17
CA PHE A 233 1.28 3.58 18.79
C PHE A 233 0.61 3.39 20.17
N ASP A 234 0.17 2.18 20.51
CA ASP A 234 -0.53 1.86 21.76
C ASP A 234 0.28 2.25 23.02
N GLN A 235 1.61 2.18 22.92
CA GLN A 235 2.51 2.53 24.02
C GLN A 235 2.69 4.06 24.21
N ASN A 236 2.01 4.89 23.40
CA ASN A 236 2.12 6.36 23.39
C ASN A 236 3.55 6.90 23.29
N TYR A 237 4.49 6.10 22.76
CA TYR A 237 5.86 6.55 22.52
C TYR A 237 5.88 7.67 21.49
N TYR A 238 5.01 7.59 20.48
CA TYR A 238 4.99 8.45 19.30
C TYR A 238 3.56 8.95 19.03
N PRO A 239 3.39 10.13 18.41
CA PRO A 239 2.11 10.52 17.83
C PRO A 239 1.57 9.42 16.91
N PRO A 240 0.27 9.14 16.90
CA PRO A 240 -0.35 8.06 16.10
C PRO A 240 -0.45 8.45 14.62
N VAL A 241 0.70 8.71 14.02
CA VAL A 241 0.87 9.22 12.66
C VAL A 241 1.99 8.44 12.00
N PHE A 242 1.77 7.98 10.77
CA PHE A 242 2.85 7.53 9.91
C PHE A 242 2.74 8.17 8.53
N SER A 243 3.82 8.17 7.78
CA SER A 243 3.83 8.76 6.44
C SER A 243 4.68 7.95 5.46
N LEU A 244 4.34 8.09 4.18
CA LEU A 244 5.03 7.45 3.07
C LEU A 244 5.51 8.51 2.08
N ALA A 245 6.78 8.41 1.71
CA ALA A 245 7.44 9.16 0.67
C ALA A 245 8.11 8.17 -0.30
N LEU A 246 7.32 7.59 -1.21
CA LEU A 246 7.82 6.59 -2.16
C LEU A 246 8.67 7.22 -3.27
N ASN A 247 9.77 6.58 -3.65
CA ASN A 247 10.63 7.06 -4.73
C ASN A 247 10.37 6.31 -6.03
N ARG A 248 10.54 7.01 -7.16
CA ARG A 248 10.60 6.37 -8.49
C ARG A 248 11.91 5.60 -8.62
N THR A 249 11.85 4.42 -9.22
CA THR A 249 13.06 3.78 -9.74
C THR A 249 13.43 4.39 -11.08
N ALA A 250 14.71 4.58 -11.34
CA ALA A 250 15.18 5.03 -12.64
C ALA A 250 14.78 4.03 -13.74
N VAL A 251 14.42 4.55 -14.91
CA VAL A 251 14.21 3.74 -16.12
C VAL A 251 15.53 3.04 -16.48
N GLY A 252 15.52 1.71 -16.58
CA GLY A 252 16.74 0.91 -16.79
C GLY A 252 17.61 0.71 -15.54
N GLY A 253 17.10 1.03 -14.35
CA GLY A 253 17.78 0.78 -13.08
C GLY A 253 17.84 -0.71 -12.70
N LEU A 254 18.55 -0.99 -11.60
CA LEU A 254 18.65 -2.34 -11.04
C LEU A 254 17.28 -2.87 -10.60
N ALA A 255 17.11 -4.21 -10.61
CA ALA A 255 15.91 -4.90 -10.12
C ALA A 255 15.60 -4.61 -8.63
N ARG A 256 16.57 -4.05 -7.90
CA ARG A 256 16.43 -3.55 -6.52
C ARG A 256 17.00 -2.15 -6.43
N ALA A 257 16.22 -1.23 -5.87
CA ALA A 257 16.63 0.17 -5.71
C ALA A 257 16.09 0.76 -4.40
N SER A 258 16.52 1.98 -4.06
CA SER A 258 15.89 2.76 -3.00
C SER A 258 14.43 3.05 -3.38
N GLY A 259 13.51 2.60 -2.53
CA GLY A 259 12.07 2.73 -2.68
C GLY A 259 11.48 3.96 -1.99
N GLY A 260 12.29 4.77 -1.33
CA GLY A 260 11.83 5.93 -0.56
C GLY A 260 11.85 5.68 0.94
N ILE A 261 10.96 6.34 1.67
CA ILE A 261 11.00 6.38 3.14
C ILE A 261 9.59 6.24 3.72
N MET A 262 9.45 5.40 4.74
CA MET A 262 8.32 5.43 5.68
C MET A 262 8.78 6.10 6.97
N ALA A 263 7.96 6.98 7.55
CA ALA A 263 8.28 7.61 8.83
C ALA A 263 7.21 7.33 9.88
N ILE A 264 7.62 7.16 11.14
CA ILE A 264 6.75 6.87 12.28
C ILE A 264 6.75 8.07 13.24
N GLY A 265 5.56 8.49 13.67
CA GLY A 265 5.34 9.61 14.58
C GLY A 265 5.46 11.00 13.93
N GLY A 266 5.59 11.08 12.61
CA GLY A 266 5.82 12.34 11.90
C GLY A 266 5.98 12.17 10.40
N ILE A 267 6.63 13.16 9.77
CA ILE A 267 7.03 13.11 8.36
C ILE A 267 8.56 13.00 8.22
N PRO A 268 9.08 12.33 7.16
CA PRO A 268 10.51 12.28 6.93
C PRO A 268 11.04 13.63 6.42
N ASP A 269 12.33 13.86 6.58
CA ASP A 269 13.03 14.99 5.95
C ASP A 269 13.26 14.71 4.46
N VAL A 270 12.26 15.06 3.65
CA VAL A 270 12.27 14.92 2.18
C VAL A 270 11.77 16.20 1.52
N ASN A 271 12.14 16.42 0.27
CA ASN A 271 11.61 17.53 -0.52
C ASN A 271 10.13 17.28 -0.87
N TYR A 272 9.30 18.29 -0.62
CA TYR A 272 7.90 18.37 -1.03
C TYR A 272 7.47 19.84 -1.15
N ASP A 273 6.38 20.10 -1.85
CA ASP A 273 5.80 21.44 -1.96
C ASP A 273 4.95 21.77 -0.72
N ALA A 274 5.50 22.54 0.22
CA ALA A 274 4.82 22.92 1.45
C ALA A 274 3.54 23.77 1.22
N SER A 275 3.37 24.41 0.07
CA SER A 275 2.14 25.15 -0.25
C SER A 275 1.00 24.23 -0.72
N SER A 276 1.30 22.98 -1.04
CA SER A 276 0.36 22.01 -1.60
C SER A 276 -0.34 21.13 -0.57
N TRP A 277 -0.15 21.37 0.73
CA TRP A 277 -0.80 20.59 1.78
C TRP A 277 -2.32 20.65 1.69
N THR A 278 -2.96 19.49 1.78
CA THR A 278 -4.38 19.33 2.04
C THR A 278 -4.60 18.27 3.11
N GLU A 279 -5.79 18.26 3.72
CA GLU A 279 -6.24 17.17 4.58
C GLU A 279 -7.69 16.78 4.29
N THR A 280 -7.99 15.52 4.50
CA THR A 280 -9.32 14.95 4.32
C THR A 280 -9.57 13.87 5.36
N ALA A 281 -10.82 13.73 5.80
CA ALA A 281 -11.18 12.69 6.76
C ALA A 281 -11.14 11.32 6.10
N ILE A 282 -10.69 10.32 6.85
CA ILE A 282 -10.89 8.93 6.48
C ILE A 282 -12.39 8.64 6.62
N VAL A 283 -12.98 8.08 5.57
CA VAL A 283 -14.39 7.74 5.48
C VAL A 283 -14.60 6.39 6.16
N PRO A 284 -15.31 6.33 7.30
CA PRO A 284 -15.60 5.07 7.93
C PRO A 284 -16.67 4.31 7.15
N VAL A 285 -16.61 3.00 7.22
CA VAL A 285 -17.54 2.09 6.54
C VAL A 285 -18.86 1.91 7.31
N ALA A 286 -18.85 2.19 8.61
CA ALA A 286 -20.02 2.37 9.48
C ALA A 286 -19.65 3.34 10.61
N ALA A 287 -20.61 3.84 11.40
CA ALA A 287 -20.31 4.80 12.46
C ALA A 287 -19.21 4.30 13.41
N GLY A 288 -18.04 4.96 13.40
CA GLY A 288 -16.87 4.59 14.21
C GLY A 288 -16.08 3.36 13.73
N VAL A 289 -16.47 2.75 12.60
CA VAL A 289 -15.81 1.55 12.07
C VAL A 289 -14.97 1.93 10.86
N TYR A 290 -13.66 1.76 10.99
CA TYR A 290 -12.67 2.04 9.94
C TYR A 290 -12.04 0.73 9.47
N THR A 291 -11.77 0.64 8.17
CA THR A 291 -11.15 -0.53 7.53
C THR A 291 -9.97 -0.10 6.69
N TYR A 292 -10.23 0.58 5.58
CA TYR A 292 -9.22 1.12 4.68
C TYR A 292 -8.97 2.61 4.93
N TYR A 293 -7.90 3.13 4.36
CA TYR A 293 -7.67 4.57 4.22
C TYR A 293 -8.50 5.16 3.07
N SER A 294 -9.81 5.00 3.16
CA SER A 294 -10.78 5.54 2.21
C SER A 294 -10.93 7.04 2.42
N ILE A 295 -10.67 7.86 1.39
CA ILE A 295 -10.78 9.32 1.47
C ILE A 295 -11.79 9.86 0.47
N ALA A 296 -12.46 10.96 0.82
CA ALA A 296 -13.28 11.70 -0.14
C ALA A 296 -12.40 12.51 -1.11
N ILE A 297 -12.77 12.51 -2.38
CA ILE A 297 -12.13 13.33 -3.43
C ILE A 297 -13.16 14.27 -4.07
N ASP A 298 -12.69 15.41 -4.56
CA ASP A 298 -13.55 16.36 -5.28
C ASP A 298 -13.77 15.90 -6.73
N GLY A 299 -12.78 15.21 -7.30
CA GLY A 299 -12.83 14.78 -8.68
C GLY A 299 -11.48 14.50 -9.33
N PHE A 300 -11.53 14.36 -10.65
CA PHE A 300 -10.38 14.18 -11.51
C PHE A 300 -10.23 15.39 -12.43
N SER A 301 -9.03 15.98 -12.41
CA SER A 301 -8.64 17.05 -13.33
C SER A 301 -7.89 16.45 -14.51
N ILE A 302 -8.42 16.62 -15.71
CA ILE A 302 -7.87 15.99 -16.91
C ILE A 302 -7.71 17.04 -18.00
N THR A 303 -6.47 17.22 -18.46
CA THR A 303 -6.13 18.11 -19.57
C THR A 303 -5.62 17.27 -20.74
N ALA A 304 -6.28 17.40 -21.89
CA ALA A 304 -5.86 16.72 -23.10
C ALA A 304 -4.51 17.28 -23.61
N PRO A 305 -3.70 16.48 -24.34
CA PRO A 305 -2.51 16.98 -25.00
C PRO A 305 -2.80 18.15 -25.96
N THR A 306 -1.81 19.01 -26.18
CA THR A 306 -1.93 20.09 -27.18
C THR A 306 -2.19 19.49 -28.56
N GLY A 307 -3.17 20.03 -29.28
CA GLY A 307 -3.58 19.52 -30.60
C GLY A 307 -4.56 18.34 -30.54
N SER A 308 -5.02 17.92 -29.36
CA SER A 308 -6.10 16.95 -29.25
C SER A 308 -7.43 17.55 -29.73
N ILE A 309 -8.18 16.78 -30.53
CA ILE A 309 -9.54 17.11 -30.97
C ILE A 309 -10.60 16.72 -29.93
N THR A 310 -10.21 16.01 -28.87
CA THR A 310 -11.12 15.57 -27.81
C THR A 310 -11.22 16.66 -26.74
N THR A 311 -12.44 17.13 -26.46
CA THR A 311 -12.71 18.16 -25.46
C THR A 311 -12.25 17.71 -24.07
N PRO A 312 -11.47 18.52 -23.32
CA PRO A 312 -11.14 18.25 -21.93
C PRO A 312 -12.40 18.13 -21.06
N GLN A 313 -12.46 17.08 -20.25
CA GLN A 313 -13.55 16.84 -19.32
C GLN A 313 -12.97 16.56 -17.94
N ASN A 314 -13.33 17.41 -16.98
CA ASN A 314 -13.15 17.11 -15.56
C ASN A 314 -14.33 16.28 -15.06
N PHE A 315 -14.06 15.38 -14.13
CA PHE A 315 -15.09 14.55 -13.51
C PHE A 315 -15.22 14.97 -12.06
N ALA A 316 -16.38 15.50 -11.68
CA ALA A 316 -16.72 15.69 -10.27
C ALA A 316 -16.99 14.33 -9.63
N ALA A 317 -16.45 14.10 -8.44
CA ALA A 317 -16.56 12.85 -7.70
C ALA A 317 -17.51 12.98 -6.50
N ALA A 318 -18.65 13.66 -6.69
CA ALA A 318 -19.60 13.92 -5.61
C ALA A 318 -19.95 12.61 -4.87
N ARG A 319 -19.47 12.50 -3.63
CA ARG A 319 -19.65 11.35 -2.70
C ARG A 319 -18.91 10.05 -3.08
N GLN A 320 -17.88 10.09 -3.91
CA GLN A 320 -17.02 8.91 -4.12
C GLN A 320 -15.84 8.93 -3.14
N SER A 321 -15.64 7.80 -2.46
CA SER A 321 -14.41 7.52 -1.72
C SER A 321 -13.42 6.78 -2.60
N ILE A 322 -12.13 6.97 -2.32
CA ILE A 322 -11.03 6.25 -2.95
C ILE A 322 -10.08 5.75 -1.88
N ILE A 323 -9.61 4.51 -2.01
CA ILE A 323 -8.68 3.90 -1.05
C ILE A 323 -7.27 4.33 -1.39
N VAL A 324 -6.49 4.74 -0.39
CA VAL A 324 -5.04 4.98 -0.53
C VAL A 324 -4.27 3.71 -0.13
N ASP A 325 -3.60 3.08 -1.09
CA ASP A 325 -3.12 1.70 -0.95
C ASP A 325 -1.70 1.48 -1.50
N SER A 326 -0.70 1.33 -0.63
CA SER A 326 0.67 0.99 -1.03
C SER A 326 0.88 -0.48 -1.40
N GLY A 327 -0.08 -1.36 -1.11
CA GLY A 327 -0.08 -2.76 -1.55
C GLY A 327 -0.54 -2.91 -2.99
N THR A 328 -1.03 -1.83 -3.62
CA THR A 328 -1.51 -1.80 -4.99
C THR A 328 -0.57 -1.00 -5.88
N THR A 329 -0.06 -1.61 -6.96
CA THR A 329 0.85 -0.92 -7.87
C THR A 329 0.17 0.14 -8.75
N LEU A 330 -1.04 -0.16 -9.25
CA LEU A 330 -1.77 0.65 -10.25
C LEU A 330 -2.83 1.57 -9.60
N ILE A 331 -3.50 2.36 -10.42
CA ILE A 331 -4.63 3.19 -10.01
C ILE A 331 -5.89 2.59 -10.62
N TYR A 332 -6.94 2.41 -9.82
CA TYR A 332 -8.22 1.86 -10.29
C TYR A 332 -9.30 2.91 -10.13
N LEU A 333 -9.89 3.36 -11.24
CA LEU A 333 -10.91 4.40 -11.27
C LEU A 333 -12.20 3.88 -11.91
N PRO A 334 -13.34 4.60 -11.77
CA PRO A 334 -14.56 4.22 -12.46
C PRO A 334 -14.35 4.13 -13.96
N ASP A 335 -14.87 3.09 -14.59
CA ASP A 335 -14.57 2.72 -15.98
C ASP A 335 -14.74 3.89 -16.96
N ARG A 336 -15.78 4.72 -16.79
CA ARG A 336 -16.01 5.91 -17.62
C ARG A 336 -14.86 6.92 -17.57
N VAL A 337 -14.27 7.13 -16.40
CA VAL A 337 -13.13 8.06 -16.21
C VAL A 337 -11.88 7.46 -16.85
N THR A 338 -11.62 6.18 -16.59
CA THR A 338 -10.48 5.45 -17.17
C THR A 338 -10.54 5.44 -18.70
N ASP A 339 -11.69 5.09 -19.28
CA ASP A 339 -11.89 5.01 -20.74
C ASP A 339 -11.65 6.36 -21.41
N TYR A 340 -12.15 7.43 -20.78
CA TYR A 340 -11.93 8.78 -21.24
C TYR A 340 -10.45 9.14 -21.22
N ILE A 341 -9.75 8.91 -20.10
CA ILE A 341 -8.30 9.14 -19.99
C ILE A 341 -7.53 8.35 -21.06
N ALA A 342 -7.84 7.06 -21.22
CA ALA A 342 -7.21 6.18 -22.20
C ALA A 342 -7.36 6.71 -23.63
N SER A 343 -8.51 7.30 -23.96
CA SER A 343 -8.79 7.87 -25.29
C SER A 343 -8.00 9.15 -25.62
N LEU A 344 -7.47 9.84 -24.61
CA LEU A 344 -6.76 11.13 -24.80
C LEU A 344 -5.28 10.98 -25.15
N PHE A 345 -4.71 9.78 -25.02
CA PHE A 345 -3.34 9.54 -25.46
C PHE A 345 -3.25 9.66 -26.99
N SER A 346 -2.07 10.05 -27.49
CA SER A 346 -1.79 10.09 -28.93
C SER A 346 -0.54 9.27 -29.25
N PRO A 347 -0.68 8.07 -29.86
CA PRO A 347 -1.94 7.37 -30.16
C PRO A 347 -2.69 6.90 -28.90
N PRO A 348 -4.01 6.66 -28.97
CA PRO A 348 -4.81 6.24 -27.81
C PRO A 348 -4.35 4.94 -27.16
N ALA A 349 -4.60 4.81 -25.86
CA ALA A 349 -4.40 3.55 -25.15
C ALA A 349 -5.47 2.51 -25.57
N VAL A 350 -5.10 1.24 -25.59
CA VAL A 350 -5.91 0.13 -26.07
C VAL A 350 -6.17 -0.85 -24.94
N PHE A 351 -7.44 -1.17 -24.72
CA PHE A 351 -7.85 -2.19 -23.74
C PHE A 351 -7.61 -3.60 -24.28
N ASN A 352 -6.89 -4.42 -23.53
CA ASN A 352 -6.72 -5.84 -23.82
C ASN A 352 -7.73 -6.66 -22.99
N ALA A 353 -8.71 -7.26 -23.64
CA ALA A 353 -9.76 -8.03 -22.98
C ALA A 353 -9.24 -9.33 -22.32
N ASN A 354 -8.09 -9.87 -22.74
CA ASN A 354 -7.55 -11.07 -22.11
C ASN A 354 -6.95 -10.74 -20.75
N SER A 355 -6.09 -9.71 -20.70
CA SER A 355 -5.47 -9.28 -19.44
C SER A 355 -6.29 -8.29 -18.62
N GLN A 356 -7.39 -7.77 -19.17
CA GLN A 356 -8.22 -6.73 -18.56
C GLN A 356 -7.42 -5.44 -18.25
N LEU A 357 -6.36 -5.19 -19.00
CA LEU A 357 -5.45 -4.05 -18.84
C LEU A 357 -5.49 -3.13 -20.06
N TYR A 358 -5.40 -1.83 -19.81
CA TYR A 358 -5.04 -0.83 -20.80
C TYR A 358 -3.53 -0.82 -21.06
N PHE A 359 -3.16 -0.89 -22.33
CA PHE A 359 -1.80 -0.69 -22.82
C PHE A 359 -1.73 0.58 -23.65
N VAL A 360 -0.60 1.26 -23.58
CA VAL A 360 -0.32 2.47 -24.35
C VAL A 360 1.03 2.35 -25.04
N ASN A 361 1.22 3.00 -26.19
CA ASN A 361 2.57 3.12 -26.76
C ASN A 361 3.44 3.90 -25.77
N CYS A 362 4.60 3.36 -25.38
CA CYS A 362 5.48 4.02 -24.40
C CYS A 362 5.90 5.43 -24.83
N SER A 363 5.92 5.71 -26.14
CA SER A 363 6.24 7.04 -26.72
C SER A 363 5.00 7.89 -27.01
N ALA A 364 3.80 7.47 -26.61
CA ALA A 364 2.58 8.25 -26.80
C ALA A 364 2.67 9.59 -26.05
N THR A 365 2.05 10.62 -26.63
CA THR A 365 1.84 11.90 -25.93
C THR A 365 0.70 11.69 -24.93
N ALA A 366 1.00 11.90 -23.64
CA ALA A 366 0.07 11.64 -22.55
C ALA A 366 -0.80 12.86 -22.21
N PRO A 367 -2.08 12.66 -21.83
CA PRO A 367 -2.84 13.69 -21.15
C PRO A 367 -2.21 13.99 -19.78
N ARG A 368 -2.53 15.17 -19.23
CA ARG A 368 -2.22 15.50 -17.84
C ARG A 368 -3.40 15.11 -16.97
N VAL A 369 -3.17 14.22 -16.00
CA VAL A 369 -4.21 13.68 -15.11
C VAL A 369 -3.84 13.96 -13.66
N GLY A 370 -4.81 14.41 -12.87
CA GLY A 370 -4.63 14.60 -11.44
C GLY A 370 -5.90 14.33 -10.64
N VAL A 371 -5.70 13.96 -9.38
CA VAL A 371 -6.76 13.72 -8.40
C VAL A 371 -6.92 14.99 -7.56
N THR A 372 -8.15 15.49 -7.43
CA THR A 372 -8.42 16.71 -6.66
C THR A 372 -8.97 16.34 -5.28
N ILE A 373 -8.29 16.81 -4.24
CA ILE A 373 -8.59 16.51 -2.83
C ILE A 373 -8.63 17.83 -2.07
N ALA A 374 -9.82 18.16 -1.52
CA ALA A 374 -10.06 19.39 -0.77
C ALA A 374 -9.52 20.66 -1.48
N GLY A 375 -9.87 20.80 -2.76
CA GLY A 375 -9.59 21.94 -3.62
C GLY A 375 -8.20 21.95 -4.26
N LYS A 376 -7.31 20.99 -3.94
CA LYS A 376 -5.96 20.91 -4.52
C LYS A 376 -5.83 19.69 -5.44
N THR A 377 -5.23 19.88 -6.61
CA THR A 377 -5.01 18.82 -7.58
C THR A 377 -3.59 18.27 -7.50
N TYR A 378 -3.49 16.96 -7.27
CA TYR A 378 -2.24 16.19 -7.27
C TYR A 378 -2.11 15.45 -8.60
N PHE A 379 -1.25 15.98 -9.46
CA PHE A 379 -1.00 15.44 -10.79
C PHE A 379 -0.06 14.24 -10.75
N ILE A 380 -0.31 13.28 -11.64
CA ILE A 380 0.53 12.09 -11.80
C ILE A 380 1.59 12.41 -12.85
N ASN A 381 2.86 12.18 -12.52
CA ASN A 381 3.97 12.31 -13.46
C ASN A 381 3.77 11.35 -14.64
N THR A 382 4.11 11.78 -15.85
CA THR A 382 3.90 10.99 -17.07
C THR A 382 4.59 9.62 -17.03
N ASP A 383 5.76 9.52 -16.40
CA ASP A 383 6.48 8.24 -16.29
C ASP A 383 5.78 7.24 -15.36
N ASP A 384 5.08 7.75 -14.33
CA ASP A 384 4.23 6.94 -13.48
C ASP A 384 2.91 6.61 -14.18
N LEU A 385 2.32 7.56 -14.90
CA LEU A 385 1.07 7.36 -15.63
C LEU A 385 1.22 6.29 -16.72
N MET A 386 2.37 6.21 -17.37
CA MET A 386 2.67 5.23 -18.41
C MET A 386 3.52 4.07 -17.89
N ASN A 387 3.78 3.95 -16.58
CA ASN A 387 4.63 2.89 -15.99
C ASN A 387 5.87 2.56 -16.84
N ARG A 388 6.78 3.53 -17.02
CA ARG A 388 7.95 3.38 -17.91
C ARG A 388 9.20 2.81 -17.24
N GLY A 389 9.19 2.57 -15.92
CA GLY A 389 10.36 2.12 -15.16
C GLY A 389 10.72 0.63 -15.35
N ALA A 390 11.92 0.23 -14.91
CA ALA A 390 12.26 -1.20 -14.78
C ALA A 390 11.35 -1.86 -13.72
N GLY A 391 10.78 -3.04 -13.97
CA GLY A 391 9.81 -3.65 -13.04
C GLY A 391 8.43 -3.00 -13.06
N SER A 392 8.06 -2.40 -14.18
CA SER A 392 6.71 -1.94 -14.43
C SER A 392 5.77 -3.12 -14.58
N VAL A 393 4.54 -3.00 -14.07
CA VAL A 393 3.45 -3.95 -14.42
C VAL A 393 3.39 -3.99 -15.94
N GLY A 394 3.57 -5.17 -16.54
CA GLY A 394 3.79 -5.20 -17.98
C GLY A 394 4.63 -6.36 -18.47
N GLY A 395 4.94 -6.30 -19.77
CA GLY A 395 5.71 -7.33 -20.46
C GLY A 395 4.84 -8.33 -21.21
N SER A 396 5.51 -9.22 -21.94
CA SER A 396 4.87 -10.23 -22.80
C SER A 396 3.93 -11.15 -22.04
N ALA A 397 4.25 -11.45 -20.78
CA ALA A 397 3.45 -12.33 -19.93
C ALA A 397 2.06 -11.77 -19.60
N VAL A 398 1.88 -10.44 -19.66
CA VAL A 398 0.58 -9.77 -19.43
C VAL A 398 -0.11 -9.37 -20.74
N GLY A 399 0.46 -9.77 -21.88
CA GLY A 399 0.00 -9.40 -23.22
C GLY A 399 0.56 -8.07 -23.74
N GLY A 400 1.57 -7.49 -23.08
CA GLY A 400 2.27 -6.30 -23.56
C GLY A 400 3.26 -6.63 -24.69
N LYS A 401 3.30 -5.79 -25.72
CA LYS A 401 4.27 -5.93 -26.83
C LYS A 401 5.48 -5.02 -26.61
N ALA A 402 6.57 -5.28 -27.33
CA ALA A 402 7.72 -4.37 -27.35
C ALA A 402 7.27 -2.95 -27.72
N GLY A 403 7.73 -1.96 -26.96
CA GLY A 403 7.31 -0.56 -27.11
C GLY A 403 5.93 -0.21 -26.55
N GLN A 404 5.23 -1.17 -25.91
CA GLN A 404 4.01 -0.91 -25.15
C GLN A 404 4.29 -0.88 -23.65
N CYS A 405 3.57 0.01 -23.00
CA CYS A 405 3.58 0.24 -21.57
C CYS A 405 2.18 -0.05 -21.02
N VAL A 406 2.06 -0.49 -19.76
CA VAL A 406 0.76 -0.59 -19.09
C VAL A 406 0.36 0.79 -18.59
N LEU A 407 -0.83 1.25 -18.99
CA LEU A 407 -1.40 2.49 -18.45
C LEU A 407 -1.60 2.32 -16.94
N ALA A 408 -1.14 3.26 -16.12
CA ALA A 408 -1.28 3.12 -14.68
C ALA A 408 -2.72 3.18 -14.19
N ILE A 409 -3.58 3.89 -14.92
CA ILE A 409 -4.99 4.02 -14.62
C ILE A 409 -5.75 2.90 -15.33
N GLN A 410 -6.32 2.01 -14.54
CA GLN A 410 -7.11 0.85 -14.97
C GLN A 410 -8.57 0.99 -14.53
N ARG A 411 -9.43 0.16 -15.13
CA ARG A 411 -10.86 0.11 -14.79
C ARG A 411 -11.03 -0.55 -13.43
N SER A 412 -11.82 0.04 -12.54
CA SER A 412 -12.19 -0.62 -11.29
C SER A 412 -13.17 -1.78 -11.50
N ALA A 413 -13.81 -1.89 -12.67
CA ALA A 413 -14.69 -2.99 -13.04
C ALA A 413 -15.82 -3.25 -12.01
N GLY A 414 -16.32 -2.17 -11.40
CA GLY A 414 -17.34 -2.21 -10.34
C GLY A 414 -16.81 -2.46 -8.93
N GLY A 415 -15.50 -2.61 -8.76
CA GLY A 415 -14.81 -2.56 -7.48
C GLY A 415 -14.61 -1.14 -6.95
N ALA A 416 -14.05 -1.05 -5.74
CA ALA A 416 -13.65 0.21 -5.13
C ALA A 416 -12.58 0.92 -5.99
N SER A 417 -12.56 2.25 -5.94
CA SER A 417 -11.48 3.01 -6.56
C SER A 417 -10.25 3.00 -5.65
N VAL A 418 -9.05 3.01 -6.23
CA VAL A 418 -7.79 2.86 -5.51
C VAL A 418 -6.73 3.80 -6.08
N LEU A 419 -6.04 4.51 -5.18
CA LEU A 419 -4.80 5.23 -5.45
C LEU A 419 -3.62 4.37 -4.98
N GLY A 420 -3.04 3.64 -5.93
CA GLY A 420 -1.86 2.82 -5.68
C GLY A 420 -0.53 3.59 -5.77
N ASP A 421 0.56 2.83 -5.81
CA ASP A 421 1.93 3.31 -5.90
C ASP A 421 2.17 4.32 -7.03
N SER A 422 1.52 4.10 -8.18
CA SER A 422 1.60 5.02 -9.32
C SER A 422 1.17 6.45 -8.97
N TRP A 423 0.22 6.62 -8.04
CA TRP A 423 -0.11 7.92 -7.48
C TRP A 423 0.77 8.28 -6.29
N LEU A 424 1.02 7.36 -5.37
CA LEU A 424 1.80 7.59 -4.14
C LEU A 424 3.23 8.08 -4.39
N LYS A 425 3.86 7.71 -5.50
CA LYS A 425 5.17 8.25 -5.93
C LYS A 425 5.20 9.76 -6.16
N ASN A 426 4.02 10.39 -6.36
CA ASN A 426 3.87 11.82 -6.66
C ASN A 426 3.56 12.66 -5.42
N VAL A 427 3.44 12.04 -4.25
CA VAL A 427 3.00 12.71 -3.03
C VAL A 427 3.79 12.28 -1.80
N LEU A 428 3.84 13.15 -0.81
CA LEU A 428 4.03 12.79 0.58
C LEU A 428 2.63 12.56 1.16
N VAL A 429 2.34 11.34 1.59
CA VAL A 429 1.07 11.01 2.25
C VAL A 429 1.29 10.77 3.73
N VAL A 430 0.40 11.31 4.56
CA VAL A 430 0.42 11.16 6.02
C VAL A 430 -0.90 10.56 6.46
N PHE A 431 -0.83 9.45 7.19
CA PHE A 431 -1.96 8.78 7.80
C PHE A 431 -1.99 9.15 9.28
N ASP A 432 -2.92 10.01 9.67
CA ASP A 432 -3.13 10.46 11.04
C ASP A 432 -4.24 9.63 11.68
N LEU A 433 -3.85 8.55 12.36
CA LEU A 433 -4.76 7.59 12.99
C LEU A 433 -5.41 8.18 14.25
N GLY A 434 -4.74 9.12 14.92
CA GLY A 434 -5.30 9.81 16.09
C GLY A 434 -6.49 10.71 15.75
N ASN A 435 -6.52 11.26 14.54
CA ASN A 435 -7.59 12.12 14.06
C ASN A 435 -8.45 11.50 12.95
N ASN A 436 -8.16 10.26 12.53
CA ASN A 436 -8.76 9.60 11.37
C ASN A 436 -8.74 10.47 10.11
N LYS A 437 -7.55 10.98 9.75
CA LYS A 437 -7.33 11.84 8.57
C LYS A 437 -6.20 11.34 7.71
N VAL A 438 -6.26 11.68 6.43
CA VAL A 438 -5.13 11.63 5.52
C VAL A 438 -4.73 13.07 5.16
N ARG A 439 -3.43 13.34 5.18
CA ARG A 439 -2.86 14.60 4.68
C ARG A 439 -1.96 14.32 3.49
N VAL A 440 -1.96 15.23 2.52
CA VAL A 440 -1.23 15.04 1.26
C VAL A 440 -0.50 16.32 0.88
N ALA A 441 0.77 16.19 0.50
CA ALA A 441 1.53 17.22 -0.19
C ALA A 441 2.14 16.64 -1.46
N ARG A 442 2.31 17.49 -2.47
CA ARG A 442 2.97 17.14 -3.73
C ARG A 442 4.46 16.92 -3.52
N ARG A 443 4.99 15.89 -4.16
CA ARG A 443 6.42 15.64 -4.36
C ARG A 443 6.72 15.65 -5.87
N ASP A 444 7.97 15.90 -6.20
CA ASP A 444 8.45 15.89 -7.59
C ASP A 444 8.62 14.46 -8.12
#